data_AF-X0IQ63-F1
#
_entry.id   AF-X0IQ63-F1
#
_cell.length_a   1.000
_cell.length_b   1.000
_cell.length_c   1.000
_cell.angle_alpha   90.00
_cell.angle_beta   90.00
_cell.angle_gamma   90.00
#
_symmetry.space_group_name_H-M   'P 1'
#
loop_
_entity.id
_entity.type
_entity.pdbx_description
1 polymer ?
#
loop_
_entity_poly.entity_id
_entity_poly.type
_entity_poly.pdbx_seq_one_letter_code
_entity_poly.pdbx_strand_id
1 'polypeptide(L)'
;MKSLILSLFFYWAMITAVLTQDSKPGGPVHPGQPSNCIAWHTVKQGDDCETVPRRYYITKKEFLAWNPTVSKDCLTNFWLKYAYCVRVDGASAIYTTAKSTTTSNSRKYPVNQGKHNFNHKNALN
;
A
#
# COMPACT_ATOMS: atom_id res chain seq x y z
N MET A 1 -36.16 0.66 34.76
CA MET A 1 -34.68 0.71 34.86
C MET A 1 -34.08 -0.42 34.03
N LYS A 2 -34.06 -0.30 32.70
CA LYS A 2 -33.33 -1.19 31.77
C LYS A 2 -32.86 -0.33 30.60
N SER A 3 -31.66 -0.61 30.10
CA SER A 3 -31.00 0.03 28.95
C SER A 3 -30.26 1.35 29.18
N LEU A 4 -29.08 1.26 29.78
CA LEU A 4 -27.96 2.17 29.50
C LEU A 4 -26.62 1.46 29.22
N ILE A 5 -26.57 0.12 29.30
CA ILE A 5 -25.31 -0.63 29.19
C ILE A 5 -24.99 -0.99 27.73
N LEU A 6 -25.97 -0.93 26.81
CA LEU A 6 -25.74 -1.33 25.42
C LEU A 6 -25.00 -0.27 24.57
N SER A 7 -24.99 1.01 24.94
CA SER A 7 -24.40 2.06 24.09
C SER A 7 -22.89 2.23 24.28
N LEU A 8 -22.32 1.92 25.45
CA LEU A 8 -20.90 2.11 25.73
C LEU A 8 -20.00 1.03 25.09
N PHE A 9 -20.54 -0.17 24.81
CA PHE A 9 -19.82 -1.19 24.05
C PHE A 9 -19.68 -0.84 22.57
N PHE A 10 -20.68 -0.14 21.99
CA PHE A 10 -20.56 0.36 20.62
C PHE A 10 -19.58 1.53 20.50
N TYR A 11 -19.46 2.38 21.53
CA TYR A 11 -18.45 3.45 21.51
C TYR A 11 -17.03 2.95 21.81
N TRP A 12 -16.84 1.86 22.56
CA TRP A 12 -15.50 1.28 22.74
C TRP A 12 -15.01 0.55 21.46
N ALA A 13 -15.89 -0.16 20.76
CA ALA A 13 -15.53 -0.78 19.47
C ALA A 13 -15.22 0.25 18.37
N MET A 14 -15.81 1.45 18.42
CA MET A 14 -15.62 2.50 17.41
C MET A 14 -14.36 3.36 17.64
N ILE A 15 -13.69 3.27 18.79
CA ILE A 15 -12.46 4.05 19.07
C ILE A 15 -11.20 3.36 18.52
N THR A 16 -11.29 2.10 18.07
CA THR A 16 -10.18 1.37 17.43
C THR A 16 -10.41 1.07 15.96
N ALA A 17 -11.00 2.00 15.19
CA ALA A 17 -10.85 1.99 13.73
C ALA A 17 -9.41 2.43 13.37
N VAL A 18 -8.45 1.66 13.88
CA VAL A 18 -7.05 1.70 13.47
C VAL A 18 -7.01 1.31 12.00
N LEU A 19 -6.07 1.87 11.28
CA LEU A 19 -5.83 1.83 9.83
C LEU A 19 -5.50 0.41 9.31
N THR A 20 -6.28 -0.60 9.69
CA THR A 20 -6.00 -1.99 9.34
C THR A 20 -6.31 -2.18 7.87
N GLN A 21 -5.25 -2.24 7.07
CA GLN A 21 -5.33 -2.68 5.70
C GLN A 21 -5.78 -4.14 5.70
N ASP A 22 -6.74 -4.51 4.87
CA ASP A 22 -7.27 -5.87 4.88
C ASP A 22 -6.24 -6.82 4.23
N SER A 23 -5.84 -7.87 4.95
CA SER A 23 -4.89 -8.87 4.41
C SER A 23 -5.51 -9.77 3.34
N LYS A 24 -6.84 -9.71 3.18
CA LYS A 24 -7.61 -10.41 2.15
C LYS A 24 -8.53 -9.42 1.44
N PRO A 25 -8.87 -9.64 0.15
CA PRO A 25 -9.86 -8.82 -0.54
C PRO A 25 -11.22 -8.87 0.16
N GLY A 26 -11.81 -7.71 0.45
CA GLY A 26 -13.19 -7.60 0.97
C GLY A 26 -14.28 -7.73 -0.10
N GLY A 27 -13.90 -7.85 -1.37
CA GLY A 27 -14.78 -8.00 -2.52
C GLY A 27 -14.04 -8.65 -3.70
N PRO A 28 -14.68 -8.78 -4.88
CA PRO A 28 -14.03 -9.33 -6.06
C PRO A 28 -12.74 -8.58 -6.40
N VAL A 29 -11.69 -9.31 -6.74
CA VAL A 29 -10.40 -8.73 -7.11
C VAL A 29 -10.51 -8.15 -8.53
N HIS A 30 -10.11 -6.89 -8.71
CA HIS A 30 -10.08 -6.31 -10.05
C HIS A 30 -9.05 -7.06 -10.93
N PRO A 31 -9.26 -7.22 -12.25
CA PRO A 31 -8.24 -7.81 -13.11
C PRO A 31 -6.92 -7.01 -13.14
N GLY A 32 -5.80 -7.71 -13.29
CA GLY A 32 -4.47 -7.09 -13.40
C GLY A 32 -3.85 -6.66 -12.07
N GLN A 33 -4.26 -7.28 -10.96
CA GLN A 33 -3.68 -7.05 -9.64
C GLN A 33 -2.34 -7.78 -9.50
N PRO A 34 -1.39 -7.21 -8.74
CA PRO A 34 -0.07 -7.80 -8.59
C PRO A 34 -0.15 -9.09 -7.78
N SER A 35 0.60 -10.12 -8.17
CA SER A 35 0.62 -11.42 -7.50
C SER A 35 1.15 -11.35 -6.07
N ASN A 36 1.92 -10.30 -5.77
CA ASN A 36 2.54 -10.07 -4.48
C ASN A 36 1.79 -9.04 -3.62
N CYS A 37 0.50 -8.81 -3.89
CA CYS A 37 -0.32 -7.96 -3.04
C CYS A 37 -0.57 -8.58 -1.68
N ILE A 38 -0.25 -7.85 -0.61
CA ILE A 38 -0.41 -8.30 0.78
C ILE A 38 -1.44 -7.48 1.57
N ALA A 39 -1.93 -6.37 0.99
CA ALA A 39 -3.05 -5.65 1.57
C ALA A 39 -3.97 -5.00 0.54
N TRP A 40 -5.25 -4.97 0.86
CA TRP A 40 -6.33 -4.69 -0.07
C TRP A 40 -7.20 -3.52 0.40
N HIS A 41 -7.77 -2.82 -0.58
CA HIS A 41 -8.81 -1.83 -0.38
C HIS A 41 -9.99 -2.14 -1.31
N THR A 42 -11.17 -2.34 -0.73
CA THR A 42 -12.42 -2.46 -1.49
C THR A 42 -13.06 -1.08 -1.67
N VAL A 43 -13.20 -0.66 -2.93
CA VAL A 43 -13.67 0.68 -3.30
C VAL A 43 -15.12 0.89 -2.86
N LYS A 44 -15.36 2.02 -2.21
CA LYS A 44 -16.66 2.50 -1.76
C LYS A 44 -17.04 3.79 -2.50
N GLN A 45 -18.29 4.18 -2.35
CA GLN A 45 -18.77 5.45 -2.90
C GLN A 45 -17.98 6.61 -2.31
N GLY A 46 -17.46 7.49 -3.17
CA GLY A 46 -16.65 8.65 -2.79
C GLY A 46 -15.14 8.37 -2.65
N ASP A 47 -14.69 7.13 -2.83
CA ASP A 47 -13.26 6.85 -2.98
C ASP A 47 -12.78 7.32 -4.37
N ASP A 48 -11.52 7.77 -4.43
CA ASP A 48 -10.84 8.24 -5.64
C ASP A 48 -9.32 8.03 -5.54
N CYS A 49 -8.61 8.48 -6.58
CA CYS A 49 -7.15 8.36 -6.70
C CYS A 49 -6.35 9.17 -5.67
N GLU A 50 -6.98 10.01 -4.84
CA GLU A 50 -6.31 10.82 -3.81
C GLU A 50 -6.68 10.36 -2.39
N THR A 51 -7.92 9.96 -2.18
CA THR A 51 -8.49 9.56 -0.89
C THR A 51 -8.06 8.16 -0.48
N VAL A 52 -8.06 7.20 -1.41
CA VAL A 52 -7.61 5.82 -1.17
C VAL A 52 -6.13 5.77 -0.77
N PRO A 53 -5.18 6.25 -1.60
CA PRO A 53 -3.76 6.20 -1.24
C PRO A 53 -3.46 6.94 0.08
N ARG A 54 -4.11 8.09 0.31
CA ARG A 54 -3.96 8.85 1.55
C ARG A 54 -4.37 8.05 2.79
N ARG A 55 -5.45 7.26 2.72
CA ARG A 55 -5.90 6.38 3.81
C ARG A 55 -4.83 5.36 4.23
N TYR A 56 -3.96 4.99 3.29
CA TYR A 56 -2.92 3.98 3.48
C TYR A 56 -1.51 4.55 3.57
N TYR A 57 -1.37 5.88 3.61
CA TYR A 57 -0.09 6.59 3.64
C TYR A 57 0.83 6.22 2.47
N ILE A 58 0.26 5.99 1.30
CA ILE A 58 0.99 5.79 0.04
C ILE A 58 0.72 6.97 -0.89
N THR A 59 1.60 7.20 -1.85
CA THR A 59 1.38 8.20 -2.89
C THR A 59 0.41 7.68 -3.94
N LYS A 60 -0.28 8.59 -4.63
CA LYS A 60 -1.05 8.24 -5.84
C LYS A 60 -0.20 7.51 -6.88
N LYS A 61 1.07 7.90 -7.01
CA LYS A 61 2.00 7.24 -7.93
C LYS A 61 2.22 5.78 -7.57
N GLU A 62 2.43 5.46 -6.29
CA GLU A 62 2.58 4.09 -5.83
C GLU A 62 1.28 3.29 -6.01
N PHE A 63 0.14 3.89 -5.66
CA PHE A 63 -1.16 3.25 -5.87
C PHE A 63 -1.39 2.89 -7.35
N LEU A 64 -1.15 3.81 -8.28
CA LEU A 64 -1.29 3.54 -9.71
C LEU A 64 -0.20 2.60 -10.25
N ALA A 65 0.99 2.59 -9.65
CA ALA A 65 2.05 1.64 -10.03
C ALA A 65 1.66 0.20 -9.66
N TRP A 66 1.00 -0.01 -8.52
CA TRP A 66 0.49 -1.32 -8.12
C TRP A 66 -0.82 -1.69 -8.82
N ASN A 67 -1.57 -0.71 -9.34
CA ASN A 67 -2.84 -0.91 -10.02
C ASN A 67 -2.81 -0.31 -11.45
N PRO A 68 -1.96 -0.83 -12.35
CA PRO A 68 -1.64 -0.16 -13.62
C PRO A 68 -2.80 -0.11 -14.63
N THR A 69 -3.84 -0.92 -14.42
CA THR A 69 -5.06 -0.88 -15.25
C THR A 69 -5.98 0.28 -14.90
N VAL A 70 -5.80 0.87 -13.71
CA VAL A 70 -6.57 2.03 -13.24
C VAL A 70 -6.08 3.30 -13.93
N SER A 71 -7.01 4.05 -14.49
CA SER A 71 -6.73 5.37 -15.07
C SER A 71 -6.23 6.38 -14.03
N LYS A 72 -5.48 7.40 -14.49
CA LYS A 72 -4.87 8.41 -13.62
C LYS A 72 -5.88 9.26 -12.82
N ASP A 73 -7.12 9.35 -13.31
CA ASP A 73 -8.24 10.06 -12.70
C ASP A 73 -9.21 9.14 -11.97
N CYS A 74 -8.93 7.83 -11.93
CA CYS A 74 -9.81 6.82 -11.33
C CYS A 74 -11.22 6.79 -11.94
N LEU A 75 -11.39 7.21 -13.20
CA LEU A 75 -12.71 7.14 -13.89
C LEU A 75 -12.88 5.85 -14.70
N THR A 76 -11.77 5.31 -15.23
CA THR A 76 -11.71 4.05 -15.95
C THR A 76 -11.04 2.97 -15.09
N ASN A 77 -11.61 1.76 -15.09
CA ASN A 77 -11.11 0.57 -14.37
C ASN A 77 -10.99 0.74 -12.84
N PHE A 78 -11.78 1.64 -12.25
CA PHE A 78 -11.90 1.84 -10.81
C PHE A 78 -13.35 1.56 -10.37
N TRP A 79 -13.65 0.30 -10.05
CA TRP A 79 -15.01 -0.20 -9.91
C TRP A 79 -15.43 -0.27 -8.44
N LEU A 80 -16.62 0.26 -8.16
CA LEU A 80 -17.26 0.11 -6.85
C LEU A 80 -17.35 -1.36 -6.44
N LYS A 81 -17.07 -1.63 -5.15
CA LYS A 81 -17.09 -2.96 -4.53
C LYS A 81 -15.99 -3.92 -4.99
N TYR A 82 -15.08 -3.51 -5.86
CA TYR A 82 -13.89 -4.30 -6.22
C TYR A 82 -12.70 -3.97 -5.34
N ALA A 83 -11.83 -4.95 -5.16
CA ALA A 83 -10.61 -4.85 -4.36
C ALA A 83 -9.39 -4.52 -5.22
N TYR A 84 -8.60 -3.57 -4.72
CA TYR A 84 -7.38 -3.05 -5.31
C TYR A 84 -6.23 -3.15 -4.32
N CYS A 85 -5.02 -3.32 -4.84
CA CYS A 85 -3.84 -3.47 -4.01
C CYS A 85 -3.42 -2.13 -3.40
N VAL A 86 -3.19 -2.11 -2.08
CA VAL A 86 -2.69 -0.93 -1.35
C VAL A 86 -1.42 -1.21 -0.57
N ARG A 87 -0.87 -2.43 -0.71
CA ARG A 87 0.47 -2.81 -0.26
C ARG A 87 0.93 -4.08 -0.96
N VAL A 88 2.15 -4.08 -1.48
CA VAL A 88 2.84 -5.27 -2.01
C VAL A 88 3.92 -5.74 -1.03
N ASP A 89 4.31 -7.01 -1.09
CA ASP A 89 5.50 -7.48 -0.37
C ASP A 89 6.76 -6.75 -0.86
N GLY A 90 7.74 -6.56 0.02
CA GLY A 90 8.98 -5.84 -0.31
C GLY A 90 8.85 -4.31 -0.46
N ALA A 91 7.64 -3.74 -0.43
CA ALA A 91 7.47 -2.30 -0.25
C ALA A 91 7.91 -1.93 1.17
N SER A 92 9.14 -1.44 1.32
CA SER A 92 9.62 -0.83 2.56
C SER A 92 8.66 0.31 2.90
N ALA A 93 7.84 0.12 3.92
CA ALA A 93 6.92 1.14 4.36
C ALA A 93 7.73 2.36 4.81
N ILE A 94 7.79 3.39 3.98
CA ILE A 94 8.34 4.68 4.36
C ILE A 94 7.28 5.34 5.25
N TYR A 95 7.17 4.85 6.48
CA TYR A 95 6.59 5.63 7.55
C TYR A 95 7.57 6.76 7.81
N THR A 96 7.26 7.96 7.33
CA THR A 96 7.95 9.17 7.76
C THR A 96 7.57 9.42 9.21
N THR A 97 8.26 8.74 10.13
CA THR A 97 8.23 9.07 11.55
C THR A 97 8.81 10.48 11.69
N ALA A 98 8.07 11.37 12.36
CA ALA A 98 8.63 12.63 12.83
C ALA A 98 9.94 12.36 13.59
N LYS A 99 11.02 13.02 13.13
CA LYS A 99 12.31 13.28 13.79
C LYS A 99 12.65 12.41 15.01
N SER A 100 13.45 11.36 14.78
CA SER A 100 14.37 10.83 15.79
C SER A 100 15.75 10.66 15.16
N THR A 101 16.69 11.48 15.63
CA THR A 101 18.12 11.37 15.36
C THR A 101 18.65 10.11 16.03
N THR A 102 19.10 9.13 15.25
CA THR A 102 19.97 8.06 15.78
C THR A 102 21.11 7.78 14.80
N THR A 103 22.31 8.02 15.32
CA THR A 103 23.63 7.89 14.72
C THR A 103 23.81 6.57 13.98
N SER A 104 24.13 6.66 12.69
CA SER A 104 24.61 5.54 11.87
C SER A 104 25.95 5.05 12.44
N ASN A 105 25.94 3.89 13.10
CA ASN A 105 27.16 3.15 13.34
C ASN A 105 27.21 1.95 12.40
N SER A 106 28.07 2.08 11.40
CA SER A 106 28.51 1.04 10.47
C SER A 106 28.76 -0.28 11.19
N ARG A 107 28.13 -1.37 10.73
CA ARG A 107 28.78 -2.68 10.71
C ARG A 107 28.33 -3.50 9.51
N LYS A 108 29.32 -3.73 8.65
CA LYS A 108 29.38 -4.56 7.43
C LYS A 108 28.66 -5.90 7.56
N TYR A 109 27.96 -6.31 6.50
CA TYR A 109 27.91 -7.71 6.05
C TYR A 109 28.11 -7.79 4.52
N PRO A 110 28.73 -8.87 4.02
CA PRO A 110 29.55 -8.86 2.80
C PRO A 110 28.75 -9.07 1.51
N VAL A 111 29.23 -8.43 0.44
CA VAL A 111 28.78 -8.64 -0.94
C VAL A 111 29.41 -9.91 -1.50
N ASN A 112 28.60 -10.88 -1.93
CA ASN A 112 29.06 -11.97 -2.79
C ASN A 112 28.67 -11.64 -4.23
N GLN A 113 29.65 -11.20 -5.01
CA GLN A 113 29.52 -10.86 -6.42
C GLN A 113 29.57 -12.13 -7.28
N GLY A 114 28.40 -12.56 -7.77
CA GLY A 114 28.31 -13.42 -8.96
C GLY A 114 28.47 -12.56 -10.21
N LYS A 115 29.60 -12.72 -10.91
CA LYS A 115 29.93 -12.00 -12.15
C LYS A 115 29.10 -12.53 -13.32
N HIS A 116 28.15 -11.73 -13.82
CA HIS A 116 27.70 -11.83 -15.20
C HIS A 116 28.26 -10.64 -15.99
N ASN A 117 29.13 -10.97 -16.94
CA ASN A 117 29.92 -10.09 -17.78
C ASN A 117 29.05 -9.57 -18.95
N PHE A 118 28.77 -8.27 -18.99
CA PHE A 118 28.24 -7.60 -20.17
C PHE A 118 29.31 -6.65 -20.72
N ASN A 119 29.85 -7.02 -21.88
CA ASN A 119 31.00 -6.41 -22.52
C ASN A 119 30.51 -5.25 -23.40
N HIS A 120 30.77 -4.00 -23.00
CA HIS A 120 30.46 -2.82 -23.83
C HIS A 120 31.77 -2.17 -24.27
N LYS A 121 32.32 -2.63 -25.40
CA LYS A 121 33.39 -1.93 -26.12
C LYS A 121 32.77 -1.18 -27.30
N ASN A 122 32.85 0.16 -27.27
CA ASN A 122 33.41 0.99 -28.35
C ASN A 122 32.93 2.45 -28.21
N ALA A 123 33.89 3.33 -27.93
CA ALA A 123 33.90 4.71 -28.40
C ALA A 123 35.35 5.16 -28.54
N LEU A 124 35.66 5.88 -29.63
CA LEU A 124 36.92 6.49 -30.08
C LEU A 124 37.78 5.67 -31.08
N ASN A 125 37.30 5.53 -32.32
CA ASN A 125 37.87 6.17 -33.54
C ASN A 125 36.90 5.95 -34.71
#